data_AF-A0A7C5CN75-F1
#
_entry.id   AF-A0A7C5CN75-F1
#
_cell.length_a   1.000
_cell.length_b   1.000
_cell.length_c   1.000
_cell.angle_alpha   90.00
_cell.angle_beta   90.00
_cell.angle_gamma   90.00
#
_symmetry.space_group_name_H-M   'P 1'
#
loop_
_entity.id
_entity.type
_entity.pdbx_description
1 polymer ?
#
loop_
_entity_poly.entity_id
_entity_poly.type
_entity_poly.pdbx_seq_one_letter_code
_entity_poly.pdbx_strand_id
1 'polypeptide(L)'
;MEELRVRPIREGTVIDHIKAGKALKVLKILGIGEDHENIVSIVMNVPSKKMGKKDIIKLESVFLDKETLNKIALISPKATINIIKDFKVVEKYVVEPPSVIIGIVRCQNPRCITNSEREYVIPKFTLVSKEPIAIRCHYCSRIMAGEEIEKNII
;
A
#
# COMPACT_ATOMS: atom_id res chain seq x y z
N MET A 1 0.83 16.51 26.40
CA MET A 1 0.45 16.77 25.00
C MET A 1 0.97 15.62 24.17
N GLU A 2 0.14 14.86 23.43
CA GLU A 2 0.67 13.90 22.45
C GLU A 2 1.41 14.72 21.39
N GLU A 3 2.74 14.67 21.42
CA GLU A 3 3.60 15.47 20.56
C GLU A 3 3.41 15.04 19.10
N LEU A 4 2.86 15.94 18.29
CA LEU A 4 2.72 15.72 16.85
C LEU A 4 4.12 15.71 16.24
N ARG A 5 4.63 14.53 15.92
CA ARG A 5 5.94 14.36 15.27
C ARG A 5 6.05 15.10 13.93
N VAL A 6 4.92 15.35 13.27
CA VAL A 6 4.85 16.11 12.02
C VAL A 6 3.59 16.96 11.98
N ARG A 7 3.71 18.13 11.34
CA ARG A 7 2.64 19.12 11.22
C ARG A 7 1.39 18.55 10.53
N PRO A 8 0.19 19.02 10.88
CA PRO A 8 -1.01 18.78 10.08
C PRO A 8 -0.84 19.32 8.66
N ILE A 9 -1.42 18.64 7.67
CA ILE A 9 -1.47 19.12 6.28
C ILE A 9 -2.76 19.89 6.04
N ARG A 10 -2.74 20.88 5.15
CA ARG A 10 -3.94 21.65 4.79
C ARG A 10 -4.84 20.88 3.83
N GLU A 11 -4.24 20.30 2.79
CA GLU A 11 -4.94 19.53 1.75
C GLU A 11 -4.10 18.31 1.32
N GLY A 12 -4.76 17.20 1.00
CA GLY A 12 -4.11 16.00 0.46
C GLY A 12 -4.60 14.70 1.10
N THR A 13 -3.74 13.68 1.10
CA THR A 13 -4.08 12.32 1.55
C THR A 13 -3.22 11.89 2.74
N VAL A 14 -3.84 11.42 3.82
CA VAL A 14 -3.16 10.82 4.97
C VAL A 14 -3.48 9.33 5.07
N ILE A 15 -2.44 8.51 5.00
CA ILE A 15 -2.52 7.05 5.15
C ILE A 15 -2.03 6.72 6.56
N ASP A 16 -2.96 6.32 7.42
CA ASP A 16 -2.71 5.97 8.82
C ASP A 16 -2.88 4.47 9.06
N HIS A 17 -2.47 3.97 10.22
CA HIS A 17 -2.54 2.56 10.61
C HIS A 17 -1.81 1.62 9.64
N ILE A 18 -0.71 2.10 9.05
CA ILE A 18 0.19 1.24 8.28
C ILE A 18 0.94 0.33 9.26
N LYS A 19 1.04 -0.97 8.95
CA LYS A 19 1.86 -1.92 9.71
C LYS A 19 3.29 -1.36 9.89
N ALA A 20 3.81 -1.42 11.11
CA ALA A 20 5.09 -0.81 11.45
C ALA A 20 6.24 -1.31 10.53
N GLY A 21 7.07 -0.39 10.06
CA GLY A 21 8.19 -0.67 9.16
C GLY A 21 7.79 -0.94 7.70
N LYS A 22 6.58 -0.59 7.28
CA LYS A 22 6.06 -0.87 5.93
C LYS A 22 5.77 0.37 5.09
N ALA A 23 5.88 1.59 5.63
CA ALA A 23 5.59 2.82 4.89
C ALA A 23 6.34 2.94 3.54
N LEU A 24 7.63 2.57 3.48
CA LEU A 24 8.39 2.64 2.24
C LEU A 24 7.84 1.70 1.15
N LYS A 25 7.38 0.50 1.53
CA LYS A 25 6.73 -0.41 0.59
C LYS A 25 5.37 0.13 0.13
N VAL A 26 4.66 0.84 1.00
CA VAL A 26 3.41 1.52 0.65
C VAL A 26 3.66 2.59 -0.42
N LEU A 27 4.69 3.43 -0.26
CA LEU A 27 5.05 4.42 -1.29
C LEU A 27 5.37 3.76 -2.63
N LYS A 28 6.11 2.64 -2.61
CA LYS A 28 6.41 1.84 -3.80
C LYS A 28 5.14 1.36 -4.53
N ILE A 29 4.17 0.81 -3.78
CA ILE A 29 2.86 0.40 -4.34
C ILE A 29 2.15 1.57 -5.02
N LEU A 30 2.22 2.77 -4.41
CA LEU A 30 1.55 3.96 -4.90
C LEU A 30 2.29 4.65 -6.06
N GLY A 31 3.47 4.13 -6.46
CA GLY A 31 4.31 4.76 -7.47
C GLY A 31 4.90 6.10 -7.03
N ILE A 32 5.01 6.34 -5.72
CA ILE A 32 5.60 7.55 -5.16
C ILE A 32 7.08 7.27 -4.88
N GLY A 33 7.95 7.85 -5.70
CA GLY A 33 9.39 7.62 -5.69
C GLY A 33 10.20 8.90 -5.59
N GLU A 34 11.44 8.84 -6.08
CA GLU A 34 12.43 9.92 -5.99
C GLU A 34 12.03 11.17 -6.79
N ASP A 35 11.40 10.99 -7.95
CA ASP A 35 10.98 12.08 -8.85
C ASP A 35 9.65 12.74 -8.45
N HIS A 36 9.13 12.42 -7.25
CA HIS A 36 7.85 12.99 -6.81
C HIS A 36 8.03 14.40 -6.24
N GLU A 37 7.39 15.39 -6.86
CA GLU A 37 7.58 16.81 -6.54
C GLU A 37 6.78 17.29 -5.31
N ASN A 38 5.72 16.57 -4.92
CA ASN A 38 4.87 16.96 -3.79
C ASN A 38 5.53 16.65 -2.44
N ILE A 39 5.13 17.40 -1.41
CA ILE A 39 5.62 17.17 -0.05
C ILE A 39 5.08 15.84 0.49
N VAL A 40 6.00 14.96 0.88
CA VAL A 40 5.70 13.67 1.51
C VAL A 40 6.29 13.64 2.92
N SER A 41 5.44 13.43 3.91
CA SER A 41 5.86 13.20 5.30
C SER A 41 5.68 11.73 5.66
N ILE A 42 6.75 11.10 6.15
CA ILE A 42 6.73 9.70 6.60
C ILE A 42 7.10 9.65 8.08
N VAL A 43 6.30 8.93 8.87
CA VAL A 43 6.60 8.66 10.28
C VAL A 43 6.53 7.17 10.50
N MET A 44 7.64 6.55 10.89
CA MET A 44 7.74 5.11 11.04
C MET A 44 7.88 4.70 12.50
N ASN A 45 7.36 3.52 12.85
CA ASN A 45 7.48 2.89 14.16
C ASN A 45 6.98 3.78 15.33
N VAL A 46 5.97 4.62 15.09
CA VAL A 46 5.39 5.47 16.13
C VAL A 46 4.49 4.65 17.06
N PRO A 47 4.41 5.00 18.36
CA PRO A 47 3.47 4.35 19.27
C PRO A 47 2.02 4.40 18.77
N SER A 48 1.29 3.30 18.93
CA SER A 48 -0.13 3.19 18.58
C SER A 48 -0.88 2.46 19.67
N LYS A 49 -1.93 3.08 20.23
CA LYS A 49 -2.79 2.46 21.25
C LYS A 49 -3.44 1.16 20.75
N LYS A 50 -3.75 1.07 19.45
CA LYS A 50 -4.44 -0.08 18.84
C LYS A 50 -3.51 -1.15 18.27
N MET A 51 -2.29 -0.78 17.86
CA MET A 51 -1.38 -1.66 17.10
C MET A 51 -0.03 -1.88 17.79
N GLY A 52 0.21 -1.27 18.95
CA GLY A 52 1.52 -1.17 19.59
C GLY A 52 2.42 -0.16 18.86
N LYS A 53 2.73 -0.41 17.58
CA LYS A 53 3.44 0.50 16.68
C LYS A 53 2.73 0.60 15.33
N LYS A 54 2.87 1.73 14.65
CA LYS A 54 2.38 1.95 13.28
C LYS A 54 3.31 2.88 12.50
N ASP A 55 3.11 2.91 11.19
CA ASP A 55 3.63 3.98 10.34
C ASP A 55 2.48 4.87 9.85
N ILE A 56 2.83 6.08 9.40
CA ILE A 56 1.93 7.09 8.84
C ILE A 56 2.60 7.73 7.63
N ILE A 57 1.85 7.95 6.55
CA ILE A 57 2.26 8.73 5.39
C ILE A 57 1.28 9.90 5.23
N LYS A 58 1.79 11.10 4.97
CA LYS A 58 0.99 12.26 4.54
C LYS A 58 1.52 12.76 3.20
N LEU A 59 0.63 12.95 2.25
CA LEU A 59 0.91 13.45 0.91
C LEU A 59 0.19 14.78 0.74
N GLU A 60 0.92 15.89 0.58
CA GLU A 60 0.32 17.22 0.45
C GLU A 60 -0.11 17.51 -0.99
N SER A 61 -1.34 17.99 -1.15
CA SER A 61 -1.95 18.28 -2.46
C SER A 61 -2.01 17.08 -3.43
N VAL A 62 -1.86 15.87 -2.92
CA VAL A 62 -1.98 14.62 -3.69
C VAL A 62 -3.26 13.90 -3.29
N PHE A 63 -4.07 13.61 -4.29
CA PHE A 63 -5.31 12.85 -4.16
C PHE A 63 -5.26 11.67 -5.12
N LEU A 64 -5.01 10.49 -4.57
CA LEU A 64 -4.99 9.25 -5.35
C LEU A 64 -6.39 8.66 -5.42
N ASP A 65 -6.69 7.98 -6.52
CA ASP A 65 -7.94 7.28 -6.67
C ASP A 65 -8.04 6.10 -5.68
N LYS A 66 -9.28 5.69 -5.40
CA LYS A 66 -9.56 4.64 -4.41
C LYS A 66 -8.98 3.29 -4.82
N GLU A 67 -8.93 2.97 -6.11
CA GLU A 67 -8.35 1.72 -6.60
C GLU A 67 -6.85 1.66 -6.33
N THR A 68 -6.14 2.77 -6.56
CA THR A 68 -4.71 2.90 -6.25
C THR A 68 -4.44 2.76 -4.76
N LEU A 69 -5.20 3.45 -3.90
CA LEU A 69 -5.05 3.37 -2.44
C LEU A 69 -5.41 1.98 -1.88
N ASN A 70 -6.38 1.31 -2.49
CA ASN A 70 -6.79 -0.04 -2.09
C ASN A 70 -5.68 -1.10 -2.26
N LYS A 71 -4.73 -0.87 -3.17
CA LYS A 71 -3.55 -1.75 -3.34
C LYS A 71 -2.71 -1.87 -2.06
N ILE A 72 -2.75 -0.87 -1.18
CA ILE A 72 -2.06 -0.87 0.12
C ILE A 72 -2.50 -2.03 1.01
N ALA A 73 -3.74 -2.50 0.85
CA ALA A 73 -4.30 -3.60 1.64
C ALA A 73 -3.49 -4.90 1.50
N LEU A 74 -2.69 -5.05 0.44
CA LEU A 74 -1.77 -6.17 0.24
C LEU A 74 -0.70 -6.29 1.34
N ILE A 75 -0.32 -5.17 1.96
CA ILE A 75 0.68 -5.12 3.03
C ILE A 75 0.04 -4.75 4.37
N SER A 76 -0.94 -3.83 4.34
CA SER A 76 -1.54 -3.27 5.53
C SER A 76 -3.06 -3.19 5.39
N PRO A 77 -3.78 -4.31 5.53
CA PRO A 77 -5.24 -4.37 5.35
C PRO A 77 -6.03 -3.51 6.33
N LYS A 78 -5.42 -3.11 7.45
CA LYS A 78 -6.03 -2.22 8.47
C LYS A 78 -5.70 -0.74 8.25
N ALA A 79 -5.01 -0.39 7.17
CA ALA A 79 -4.67 1.00 6.88
C ALA A 79 -5.94 1.82 6.64
N THR A 80 -5.93 3.06 7.13
CA THR A 80 -7.04 4.00 7.00
C THR A 80 -6.61 5.17 6.14
N ILE A 81 -7.40 5.49 5.13
CA ILE A 81 -7.24 6.68 4.30
C ILE A 81 -8.05 7.81 4.92
N ASN A 82 -7.45 8.99 5.04
CA ASN A 82 -8.13 10.23 5.40
C ASN A 82 -7.83 11.25 4.31
N ILE A 83 -8.86 11.74 3.64
CA ILE A 83 -8.75 12.83 2.66
C ILE A 83 -8.92 14.15 3.41
N ILE A 84 -7.95 15.04 3.29
CA ILE A 84 -7.89 16.31 4.00
C ILE A 84 -8.18 17.46 3.03
N LYS A 85 -9.08 18.36 3.40
CA LYS A 85 -9.32 19.66 2.75
C LYS A 85 -9.54 20.72 3.81
N ASP A 86 -8.90 21.88 3.68
CA ASP A 86 -8.90 22.97 4.67
C ASP A 86 -8.68 22.49 6.11
N PHE A 87 -7.65 21.66 6.32
CA PHE A 87 -7.28 21.05 7.61
C PHE A 87 -8.33 20.10 8.22
N LYS A 88 -9.39 19.76 7.50
CA LYS A 88 -10.46 18.87 7.96
C LYS A 88 -10.47 17.58 7.19
N VAL A 89 -10.78 16.48 7.88
CA VAL A 89 -11.04 15.18 7.25
C VAL A 89 -12.40 15.27 6.57
N VAL A 90 -12.42 15.27 5.23
CA VAL A 90 -13.65 15.29 4.44
C VAL A 90 -14.11 13.89 4.05
N GLU A 91 -13.20 12.93 4.00
CA GLU A 91 -13.50 11.53 3.72
C GLU A 91 -12.56 10.63 4.53
N LYS A 92 -13.11 9.50 5.01
CA LYS A 92 -12.35 8.50 5.76
C LYS A 92 -12.84 7.10 5.46
N TYR A 93 -11.94 6.21 5.10
CA TYR A 93 -12.27 4.80 4.86
C TYR A 93 -11.08 3.87 5.14
N VAL A 94 -11.37 2.59 5.32
CA VAL A 94 -10.36 1.53 5.44
C VAL A 94 -10.10 0.97 4.04
N VAL A 95 -8.83 0.68 3.73
CA VAL A 95 -8.46 0.10 2.43
C VAL A 95 -9.05 -1.31 2.27
N GLU A 96 -9.45 -1.64 1.05
CA GLU A 96 -9.92 -2.98 0.70
C GLU A 96 -9.06 -3.57 -0.42
N PRO A 97 -8.61 -4.84 -0.33
CA PRO A 97 -7.80 -5.41 -1.40
C PRO A 97 -8.61 -5.51 -2.69
N PRO A 98 -8.05 -5.07 -3.84
CA PRO A 98 -8.75 -5.16 -5.11
C PRO A 98 -8.90 -6.62 -5.55
N SER A 99 -9.93 -6.92 -6.34
CA SER A 99 -10.18 -8.27 -6.87
C SER A 99 -9.09 -8.72 -7.84
N VAL A 100 -8.45 -7.78 -8.53
CA VAL A 100 -7.36 -8.01 -9.48
C VAL A 100 -6.17 -7.11 -9.12
N ILE A 101 -4.98 -7.69 -9.11
CA ILE A 101 -3.70 -7.03 -8.81
C ILE A 101 -2.83 -7.13 -10.05
N ILE A 102 -2.36 -6.00 -10.57
CA ILE A 102 -1.58 -5.94 -11.81
C ILE A 102 -0.29 -5.16 -11.56
N GLY A 103 0.85 -5.76 -11.89
CA GLY A 103 2.16 -5.09 -11.90
C GLY A 103 2.77 -4.78 -10.53
N ILE A 104 2.11 -5.13 -9.42
CA ILE A 104 2.57 -4.79 -8.06
C ILE A 104 3.38 -5.92 -7.43
N VAL A 105 3.06 -7.17 -7.75
CA VAL A 105 3.64 -8.35 -7.09
C VAL A 105 4.32 -9.22 -8.14
N ARG A 106 5.54 -9.65 -7.87
CA ARG A 106 6.27 -10.62 -8.69
C ARG A 106 5.80 -12.04 -8.36
N CYS A 107 5.56 -12.85 -9.39
CA CYS A 107 5.25 -14.26 -9.17
C CYS A 107 6.46 -15.00 -8.63
N GLN A 108 6.29 -15.76 -7.56
CA GLN A 108 7.36 -16.53 -6.95
C GLN A 108 7.69 -17.83 -7.69
N ASN A 109 6.84 -18.28 -8.63
CA ASN A 109 7.17 -19.43 -9.46
C ASN A 109 8.28 -19.03 -10.46
N PRO A 110 9.51 -19.56 -10.34
CA PRO A 110 10.62 -19.15 -11.21
C PRO A 110 10.35 -19.44 -12.69
N ARG A 111 9.51 -20.44 -12.98
CA ARG A 111 9.11 -20.82 -14.34
C ARG A 111 7.88 -20.07 -14.85
N CYS A 112 7.36 -19.09 -14.10
CA CYS A 112 6.23 -18.29 -14.54
C CYS A 112 6.64 -17.39 -15.70
N ILE A 113 5.78 -17.29 -16.72
CA ILE A 113 6.03 -16.47 -17.91
C ILE A 113 6.34 -15.01 -17.59
N THR A 114 5.73 -14.48 -16.52
CA THR A 114 5.93 -13.11 -16.01
C THR A 114 7.34 -12.86 -15.44
N ASN A 115 8.16 -13.89 -15.29
CA ASN A 115 9.55 -13.80 -14.81
C ASN A 115 10.56 -13.98 -15.95
N SER A 116 10.10 -14.24 -17.18
CA SER A 116 10.95 -14.40 -18.35
C SER A 116 11.54 -13.04 -18.76
N GLU A 117 12.86 -12.97 -18.95
CA GLU A 117 13.52 -11.79 -19.51
C GLU A 117 13.21 -11.60 -21.00
N ARG A 118 12.74 -12.65 -21.67
CA ARG A 118 12.43 -12.63 -23.11
C ARG A 118 11.01 -12.15 -23.41
N GLU A 119 10.14 -12.14 -22.41
CA GLU A 119 8.73 -11.79 -22.58
C GLU A 119 8.32 -10.65 -21.65
N TYR A 120 7.78 -9.57 -22.23
CA TYR A 120 7.28 -8.42 -21.49
C TYR A 120 5.84 -8.66 -20.99
N VAL A 121 5.67 -9.60 -20.07
CA VAL A 121 4.35 -9.93 -19.49
C VAL A 121 4.21 -9.36 -18.08
N ILE A 122 3.28 -8.42 -17.90
CA ILE A 122 3.00 -7.81 -16.60
C ILE A 122 2.34 -8.84 -15.66
N PRO A 123 2.87 -9.07 -14.45
CA PRO A 123 2.26 -9.97 -13.49
C PRO A 123 0.81 -9.57 -13.16
N LYS A 124 -0.10 -10.54 -13.22
CA LYS A 124 -1.52 -10.38 -12.90
C LYS A 124 -1.94 -11.45 -11.90
N PHE A 125 -2.66 -11.03 -10.87
CA PHE A 125 -3.19 -11.91 -9.83
C PHE A 125 -4.66 -11.63 -9.55
N THR A 126 -5.37 -12.66 -9.10
CA THR A 126 -6.74 -12.56 -8.60
C THR A 126 -6.74 -12.79 -7.10
N LEU A 127 -7.48 -11.99 -6.36
CA LEU A 127 -7.69 -12.16 -4.92
C LEU A 127 -8.48 -13.45 -4.66
N VAL A 128 -7.92 -14.33 -3.82
CA VAL A 128 -8.55 -15.60 -3.41
C VAL A 128 -9.12 -15.50 -2.00
N SER A 129 -8.46 -14.77 -1.12
CA SER A 129 -8.88 -14.57 0.27
C SER A 129 -8.48 -13.18 0.74
N LYS A 130 -9.36 -12.53 1.51
CA LYS A 130 -9.11 -11.23 2.14
C LYS A 130 -8.38 -11.38 3.49
N GLU A 131 -8.74 -12.40 4.27
CA GLU A 131 -8.18 -12.65 5.60
C GLU A 131 -8.08 -14.17 5.86
N PRO A 132 -6.86 -14.75 5.89
CA PRO A 132 -5.58 -14.14 5.55
C PRO A 132 -5.52 -13.79 4.06
N ILE A 133 -4.76 -12.74 3.71
CA ILE A 133 -4.68 -12.30 2.32
C ILE A 133 -3.95 -13.33 1.46
N ALA A 134 -4.60 -13.74 0.37
CA ALA A 134 -4.04 -14.69 -0.60
C ALA A 134 -4.43 -14.30 -2.02
N ILE A 135 -3.47 -14.41 -2.94
CA ILE A 135 -3.63 -14.04 -4.35
C ILE A 135 -3.17 -15.20 -5.24
N ARG A 136 -3.85 -15.41 -6.37
CA ARG A 136 -3.53 -16.46 -7.36
C ARG A 136 -2.99 -15.83 -8.64
N CYS A 137 -1.82 -16.29 -9.09
CA CYS A 137 -1.25 -15.86 -10.36
C CYS A 137 -2.17 -16.27 -11.51
N HIS A 138 -2.49 -15.33 -12.40
CA HIS A 138 -3.33 -15.57 -13.57
C HIS A 138 -2.70 -16.57 -14.55
N TYR A 139 -1.36 -16.63 -14.61
CA TYR A 139 -0.64 -17.39 -15.64
C TYR A 139 -0.30 -18.82 -15.19
N CYS A 140 0.30 -18.98 -14.01
CA CYS A 140 0.74 -20.29 -13.53
C CYS A 140 -0.14 -20.86 -12.40
N SER A 141 -1.22 -20.18 -12.03
CA SER A 141 -2.16 -20.56 -10.96
C SER A 141 -1.55 -20.73 -9.56
N ARG A 142 -0.27 -20.41 -9.36
CA ARG A 142 0.35 -20.41 -8.03
C ARG A 142 -0.36 -19.44 -7.09
N ILE A 143 -0.67 -19.90 -5.88
CA ILE A 143 -1.20 -19.05 -4.80
C ILE A 143 -0.03 -18.53 -3.96
N MET A 144 -0.10 -17.25 -3.62
CA MET A 144 0.83 -16.55 -2.73
C MET A 144 0.05 -15.94 -1.57
N ALA A 145 0.60 -15.96 -0.37
CA ALA A 145 -0.07 -15.44 0.83
C ALA A 145 0.91 -14.80 1.83
N GLY A 146 0.38 -13.92 2.69
CA GLY A 146 1.13 -13.34 3.81
C GLY A 146 2.46 -12.69 3.41
N GLU A 147 3.55 -13.07 4.09
CA GLU A 147 4.88 -12.49 3.83
C GLU A 147 5.41 -12.73 2.41
N GLU A 148 4.95 -13.79 1.73
CA GLU A 148 5.36 -14.08 0.36
C GLU A 148 4.95 -12.94 -0.58
N ILE A 149 3.76 -12.36 -0.37
CA ILE A 149 3.31 -11.17 -1.10
C ILE A 149 4.20 -9.99 -0.74
N GLU A 150 4.40 -9.73 0.55
CA GLU A 150 5.17 -8.57 1.02
C GLU A 150 6.62 -8.55 0.50
N LYS A 151 7.28 -9.70 0.40
CA LYS A 151 8.68 -9.82 -0.06
C LYS A 151 8.82 -9.66 -1.57
N ASN A 152 7.72 -9.73 -2.32
CA ASN A 152 7.70 -9.75 -3.78
C ASN A 152 7.10 -8.52 -4.42
N ILE A 153 6.99 -7.41 -3.69
CA ILE A 153 6.49 -6.17 -4.25
C ILE A 153 7.54 -5.55 -5.19
N ILE A 154 7.14 -5.38 -6.45
CA ILE A 154 7.96 -4.87 -7.55
C ILE A 154 8.21 -3.39 -7.40
#